data_AF-M5C741-F1
#
_entry.id   AF-M5C741-F1
#
_cell.length_a   1.000
_cell.length_b   1.000
_cell.length_c   1.000
_cell.angle_alpha   90.00
_cell.angle_beta   90.00
_cell.angle_gamma   90.00
#
_symmetry.space_group_name_H-M   'P 1'
#
loop_
_entity.id
_entity.type
_entity.pdbx_description
1 polymer ?
#
loop_
_entity_poly.entity_id
_entity_poly.type
_entity_poly.pdbx_seq_one_letter_code
_entity_poly.pdbx_strand_id
1 'polypeptide(L)' 'MPFMHLSANEIDVRWQYRYANQYPKAIRLVSAGLLNLKPLVTHRYPLEQGIEAFETANDITRGSIKVQILDG' A
#
# COMPACT_ATOMS: atom_id res chain seq x y z
N MET A 1 5.17 -18.31 14.35
CA MET A 1 4.55 -18.70 15.64
C MET A 1 4.24 -20.19 15.63
N PRO A 2 4.68 -20.98 16.62
CA PRO A 2 4.39 -22.42 16.67
C PRO A 2 2.89 -22.71 16.81
N PHE A 3 2.40 -23.79 16.18
CA PHE A 3 0.97 -24.18 16.22
C PHE A 3 0.41 -24.27 17.65
N MET A 4 1.17 -24.87 18.58
CA MET A 4 0.73 -25.04 19.97
C MET A 4 0.49 -23.71 20.69
N HIS A 5 1.24 -22.66 20.33
CA HIS A 5 1.02 -21.33 20.92
C HIS A 5 -0.29 -20.72 20.43
N LEU A 6 -0.64 -20.91 19.15
CA LEU A 6 -1.92 -20.48 18.60
C LEU A 6 -3.08 -21.22 19.27
N SER A 7 -2.93 -22.54 19.45
CA SER A 7 -3.95 -23.39 20.07
C SER A 7 -4.18 -23.08 21.55
N ALA A 8 -3.12 -22.93 22.34
CA ALA A 8 -3.25 -22.72 23.79
C ALA A 8 -3.81 -21.33 24.16
N ASN A 9 -3.72 -20.38 23.25
CA ASN A 9 -4.18 -19.00 23.46
C ASN A 9 -5.39 -18.64 22.57
N GLU A 10 -6.00 -19.63 21.91
CA GLU A 10 -7.18 -19.44 21.06
C GLU A 10 -7.00 -18.33 20.01
N ILE A 11 -5.83 -18.29 19.37
CA ILE A 11 -5.48 -17.25 18.40
C ILE A 11 -6.07 -17.58 17.02
N ASP A 12 -6.99 -16.73 16.56
CA ASP A 12 -7.53 -16.74 15.20
C ASP A 12 -6.47 -16.35 14.15
N VAL A 13 -6.22 -17.22 13.17
CA VAL A 13 -5.42 -16.90 11.98
C VAL A 13 -6.34 -16.64 10.79
N ARG A 14 -6.33 -15.41 10.27
CA ARG A 14 -7.12 -15.02 9.10
C ARG A 14 -6.19 -14.62 7.95
N TRP A 15 -6.47 -15.14 6.77
CA TRP A 15 -5.74 -14.80 5.55
C TRP A 15 -6.39 -13.61 4.85
N GLN A 16 -5.57 -12.75 4.26
CA GLN A 16 -6.01 -11.63 3.46
C GLN A 16 -5.35 -11.75 2.09
N TYR A 17 -6.18 -11.78 1.04
CA TYR A 17 -5.70 -11.67 -0.33
C TYR A 17 -6.35 -10.48 -1.01
N ARG A 18 -5.56 -9.45 -1.28
CA ARG A 18 -5.96 -8.21 -1.97
C ARG A 18 -7.18 -7.55 -1.32
N TYR A 19 -8.37 -7.73 -1.88
CA TYR A 19 -9.63 -7.15 -1.44
C TYR A 19 -10.81 -7.75 -2.22
N ALA A 20 -11.99 -7.79 -1.59
CA ALA A 20 -13.25 -8.11 -2.25
C ALA A 20 -14.30 -7.06 -1.86
N ASN A 21 -14.96 -6.46 -2.86
CA ASN A 21 -16.03 -5.45 -2.67
C ASN A 21 -15.64 -4.22 -1.82
N GLN A 22 -14.35 -3.87 -1.74
CA GLN A 22 -13.87 -2.78 -0.86
C GLN A 22 -13.78 -1.41 -1.53
N TYR A 23 -13.70 -1.35 -2.87
CA TYR A 23 -13.53 -0.07 -3.59
C TYR A 23 -14.59 0.98 -3.23
N PRO A 24 -15.91 0.67 -3.20
CA PRO A 24 -16.91 1.68 -2.85
C PRO A 24 -16.70 2.27 -1.46
N LYS A 25 -16.31 1.44 -0.48
CA LYS A 25 -16.01 1.89 0.89
C LYS A 25 -14.76 2.77 0.93
N ALA A 26 -13.68 2.36 0.26
CA ALA A 26 -12.44 3.10 0.22
C ALA A 26 -12.63 4.50 -0.42
N ILE A 27 -13.33 4.56 -1.55
CA ILE A 27 -13.66 5.82 -2.24
C ILE A 27 -14.48 6.75 -1.32
N ARG A 28 -15.49 6.21 -0.62
CA ARG A 28 -16.29 6.99 0.33
C ARG A 28 -15.45 7.59 1.46
N LEU A 29 -14.50 6.85 2.02
CA LEU A 29 -13.63 7.35 3.09
C LEU A 29 -12.73 8.50 2.60
N VAL A 30 -12.17 8.37 1.39
CA VAL A 30 -11.31 9.41 0.80
C VAL A 30 -12.12 10.64 0.41
N SER A 31 -13.26 10.46 -0.28
CA SER A 31 -14.12 11.57 -0.72
C SER A 31 -14.77 12.32 0.45
N ALA A 32 -15.07 11.64 1.56
CA ALA A 32 -15.54 12.28 2.79
C ALA A 32 -14.43 13.03 3.55
N GLY A 33 -13.18 13.03 3.06
CA GLY A 33 -12.05 13.69 3.71
C GLY A 33 -11.57 13.00 4.99
N LEU A 34 -12.08 11.81 5.30
CA LEU A 34 -11.71 11.06 6.51
C LEU A 34 -10.31 10.44 6.43
N LEU A 35 -9.77 10.32 5.21
CA LEU A 35 -8.42 9.81 4.96
C LEU A 35 -7.70 10.73 3.96
N ASN A 36 -6.59 11.35 4.40
CA ASN A 36 -5.69 12.06 3.51
C ASN A 36 -4.56 11.12 3.04
N LEU A 37 -4.69 10.60 1.83
CA LEU A 37 -3.71 9.68 1.24
C LEU A 37 -2.55 10.39 0.53
N LYS A 38 -2.65 11.71 0.29
CA LYS A 38 -1.64 12.46 -0.47
C LYS A 38 -0.21 12.34 0.09
N PRO A 39 0.01 12.34 1.42
CA PRO A 39 1.36 12.21 1.99
C PRO A 39 2.02 10.85 1.74
N LEU A 40 1.25 9.80 1.40
CA LEU A 40 1.83 8.48 1.12
C LEU A 40 2.62 8.46 -0.19
N VAL A 41 2.29 9.34 -1.14
CA VAL A 41 3.00 9.47 -2.41
C VAL A 41 4.26 10.31 -2.21
N THR A 42 5.37 9.63 -1.92
CA THR A 42 6.65 10.26 -1.64
C THR A 42 7.41 10.68 -2.89
N HIS A 43 7.22 9.97 -4.00
CA HIS A 43 7.92 10.27 -5.27
C HIS A 43 6.93 10.27 -6.44
N ARG A 44 7.16 11.19 -7.38
CA ARG A 44 6.42 11.33 -8.63
C ARG A 44 7.41 11.43 -9.76
N TYR A 45 7.24 10.60 -10.77
CA TYR A 45 8.04 10.58 -11.98
C TYR A 45 7.14 10.76 -13.20
N PRO A 46 7.57 11.48 -14.24
CA PRO A 46 6.93 11.42 -15.54
C PRO A 46 7.15 10.04 -16.18
N LEU A 47 6.32 9.67 -17.17
CA LEU A 47 6.35 8.35 -17.81
C LEU A 47 7.72 8.00 -18.41
N GLU A 48 8.43 8.98 -18.97
CA GLU A 48 9.76 8.81 -19.58
C GLU A 48 10.82 8.36 -18.57
N GLN A 49 10.60 8.63 -17.27
CA GLN A 49 11.49 8.25 -16.17
C GLN A 49 11.05 6.95 -15.48
N GLY A 50 10.24 6.11 -16.15
CA GLY A 50 9.72 4.89 -15.57
C GLY A 50 10.78 3.97 -14.97
N ILE A 51 11.95 3.82 -15.62
CA ILE A 51 13.05 2.98 -15.12
C ILE A 51 13.55 3.52 -13.77
N GLU A 52 13.85 4.82 -13.66
CA GLU A 52 14.31 5.45 -12.42
C GLU A 52 13.24 5.36 -11.31
N ALA A 53 11.95 5.45 -11.68
CA ALA A 53 10.85 5.28 -10.74
C ALA A 53 10.85 3.86 -10.12
N PHE A 54 11.10 2.83 -10.93
CA PHE A 54 11.22 1.46 -10.43
C PHE A 54 12.48 1.23 -9.61
N GLU A 55 13.62 1.80 -10.01
CA GLU A 55 14.85 1.78 -9.20
C GLU A 55 14.61 2.41 -7.82
N THR A 56 13.88 3.53 -7.78
CA THR A 56 13.49 4.22 -6.55
C THR A 56 12.54 3.42 -5.67
N ALA A 57 11.63 2.66 -6.28
CA ALA A 57 10.72 1.78 -5.56
C ALA A 57 11.41 0.52 -5.03
N ASN A 58 12.48 0.05 -5.69
CA ASN A 58 13.24 -1.14 -5.30
C ASN A 58 14.26 -0.86 -4.19
N ASP A 59 14.82 0.35 -4.14
CA ASP A 59 15.82 0.73 -3.14
C ASP A 59 15.18 1.34 -1.88
N ILE A 60 15.19 0.57 -0.79
CA ILE A 60 14.65 0.98 0.51
C ILE A 60 15.37 2.18 1.12
N THR A 61 16.62 2.46 0.72
CA THR A 61 17.41 3.57 1.26
C THR A 61 16.93 4.93 0.73
N ARG A 62 16.16 4.93 -0.37
CA ARG A 62 15.57 6.14 -0.96
C ARG A 62 14.33 6.64 -0.21
N GLY A 63 13.94 5.99 0.89
CA GLY A 63 12.81 6.44 1.74
C GLY A 63 11.47 6.45 1.01
N SER A 64 11.31 5.60 -0.01
CA SER A 64 10.09 5.51 -0.80
C SER A 64 8.97 4.80 -0.01
N ILE A 65 7.74 5.35 -0.06
CA ILE A 65 6.53 4.71 0.49
C ILE A 65 5.63 4.32 -0.68
N LYS A 66 5.27 5.31 -1.50
CA LYS A 66 4.59 5.10 -2.77
C LYS A 66 5.25 5.97 -3.84
N VAL A 67 5.77 5.31 -4.87
CA VAL A 67 6.21 5.95 -6.11
C VAL A 67 5.04 5.93 -7.09
N GLN A 68 4.76 7.06 -7.72
CA GLN A 68 3.77 7.18 -8.80
C GLN A 68 4.45 7.63 -10.09
N ILE A 69 4.14 6.94 -11.18
CA ILE A 69 4.45 7.37 -12.53
C ILE A 69 3.20 8.10 -13.04
N LEU A 70 3.39 9.33 -13.52
CA LEU A 70 2.35 10.17 -14.07
C LEU A 70 2.52 10.19 -15.58
N ASP A 71 1.46 9.83 -16.28
CA ASP A 71 1.32 10.07 -17.71
C ASP A 71 0.55 11.39 -17.88
N GLY A 72 1.04 12.24 -18.76
CA GLY A 72 0.47 13.57 -19.01
C GLY A 72 -0.86 13.49 -19.74
#